data_AF-A0A6M3L333-F1
#
_entry.id   AF-A0A6M3L333-F1
#
_cell.length_a   1.000
_cell.length_b   1.000
_cell.length_c   1.000
_cell.angle_alpha   90.00
_cell.angle_beta   90.00
_cell.angle_gamma   90.00
#
_symmetry.space_group_name_H-M   'P 1'
#
loop_
_entity.id
_entity.type
_entity.pdbx_description
1 polymer ?
#
loop_
_entity_poly.entity_id
_entity_poly.type
_entity_poly.pdbx_seq_one_letter_code
_entity_poly.pdbx_strand_id
1 'polypeptide(L)'
;MKVYKITEQDGYTRRGEGGETKWGESITHKAKGKGKCLCSSNVIHCYKDPYLAILMNPIHGCYNSKTMLLWESEGNIVADDGTKSGCKSLATIKQIPIPELTIEQKVEIAIRCAMKVYKDNNFQDWAVNWILNKDRSVAAASAAADAAWAAADAASAAWTAAWTAAVAARAAVAARAAVAAREAVAVREAVWAARAAADAVWAADFNLIDIIYEVVGGAK
;
A
#
# COMPACT_ATOMS: atom_id res chain seq x y z
N MET A 1 -16.35 9.85 -11.51
CA MET A 1 -16.49 9.06 -10.25
C MET A 1 -15.68 9.72 -9.14
N LYS A 2 -16.05 9.49 -7.87
CA LYS A 2 -15.31 9.99 -6.70
C LYS A 2 -13.99 9.23 -6.56
N VAL A 3 -12.90 9.96 -6.41
CA VAL A 3 -11.53 9.46 -6.21
C VAL A 3 -10.77 10.42 -5.29
N TYR A 4 -9.55 10.05 -4.93
CA TYR A 4 -8.75 10.77 -3.95
C TYR A 4 -7.37 11.10 -4.48
N LYS A 5 -6.85 12.26 -4.10
CA LYS A 5 -5.52 12.73 -4.46
C LYS A 5 -4.78 13.13 -3.21
N ILE A 6 -3.50 12.75 -3.13
CA ILE A 6 -2.59 13.21 -2.08
C ILE A 6 -1.55 14.15 -2.67
N THR A 7 -1.12 15.11 -1.88
CA THR A 7 -0.06 16.08 -2.20
C THR A 7 0.82 16.30 -0.98
N GLU A 8 1.99 16.92 -1.17
CA GLU A 8 2.71 17.48 -0.03
C GLU A 8 1.96 18.68 0.58
N GLN A 9 2.52 19.24 1.66
CA GLN A 9 1.87 20.23 2.52
C GLN A 9 1.49 21.53 1.81
N ASP A 10 2.26 21.92 0.79
CA ASP A 10 1.98 23.08 -0.03
C ASP A 10 1.16 22.70 -1.28
N GLY A 11 0.47 21.56 -1.32
CA GLY A 11 -0.44 21.21 -2.41
C GLY A 11 0.23 20.78 -3.72
N TYR A 12 1.53 20.53 -3.75
CA TYR A 12 2.22 20.04 -4.94
C TYR A 12 2.28 18.51 -4.98
N THR A 13 2.30 17.98 -6.19
CA THR A 13 2.94 16.68 -6.45
C THR A 13 4.24 16.90 -7.20
N ARG A 14 5.29 16.15 -6.83
CA ARG A 14 6.61 16.19 -7.48
C ARG A 14 7.29 17.57 -7.46
N ARG A 15 7.22 18.26 -6.32
CA ARG A 15 7.78 19.60 -6.17
C ARG A 15 9.28 19.61 -6.46
N GLY A 16 9.74 20.50 -7.33
CA GLY A 16 11.14 20.59 -7.76
C GLY A 16 11.57 19.50 -8.75
N GLU A 17 10.66 18.67 -9.23
CA GLU A 17 10.95 17.60 -10.20
C GLU A 17 10.19 17.79 -11.51
N GLY A 18 10.59 17.03 -12.55
CA GLY A 18 9.84 16.96 -13.80
C GLY A 18 8.41 16.47 -13.59
N GLY A 19 7.42 17.23 -14.09
CA GLY A 19 6.01 16.91 -13.91
C GLY A 19 5.41 17.42 -12.59
N GLU A 20 6.07 18.38 -11.94
CA GLU A 20 5.48 19.17 -10.86
C GLU A 20 4.05 19.63 -11.22
N THR A 21 3.13 19.51 -10.27
CA THR A 21 1.75 19.96 -10.45
C THR A 21 1.23 20.52 -9.13
N LYS A 22 0.77 21.77 -9.17
CA LYS A 22 0.07 22.41 -8.05
C LYS A 22 -1.40 22.03 -8.06
N TRP A 23 -1.89 21.58 -6.92
CA TRP A 23 -3.29 21.29 -6.66
C TRP A 23 -3.85 22.30 -5.66
N GLY A 24 -5.16 22.35 -5.60
CA GLY A 24 -5.93 23.25 -4.74
C GLY A 24 -7.41 22.92 -4.83
N GLU A 25 -8.22 23.62 -4.05
CA GLU A 25 -9.67 23.50 -4.14
C GLU A 25 -10.17 23.90 -5.54
N SER A 26 -11.08 23.12 -6.12
CA SER A 26 -11.65 23.35 -7.46
C SER A 26 -10.65 23.42 -8.62
N ILE A 27 -9.48 22.77 -8.52
CA ILE A 27 -8.47 22.75 -9.58
C ILE A 27 -8.63 21.51 -10.47
N THR A 28 -8.61 21.69 -11.79
CA THR A 28 -8.67 20.59 -12.76
C THR A 28 -7.39 20.50 -13.57
N HIS A 29 -6.84 19.29 -13.68
CA HIS A 29 -5.72 18.97 -14.56
C HIS A 29 -6.08 17.89 -15.56
N LYS A 30 -5.41 17.90 -16.71
CA LYS A 30 -5.51 16.87 -17.76
C LYS A 30 -4.17 16.20 -18.00
N ALA A 31 -4.18 14.89 -18.16
CA ALA A 31 -3.01 14.12 -18.54
C ALA A 31 -2.55 14.51 -19.96
N LYS A 32 -1.23 14.63 -20.16
CA LYS A 32 -0.65 15.05 -21.45
C LYS A 32 -0.54 13.88 -22.43
N GLY A 33 -0.30 12.68 -21.93
CA GLY A 33 -0.09 11.49 -22.75
C GLY A 33 -1.39 10.82 -23.21
N LYS A 34 -1.30 10.09 -24.32
CA LYS A 34 -2.45 9.39 -24.93
C LYS A 34 -2.66 7.99 -24.36
N GLY A 35 -1.63 7.35 -23.80
CA GLY A 35 -1.68 5.97 -23.28
C GLY A 35 -2.42 5.81 -21.96
N LYS A 36 -2.30 4.65 -21.31
CA LYS A 36 -2.92 4.35 -20.00
C LYS A 36 -1.93 3.94 -18.91
N CYS A 37 -0.62 4.02 -19.19
CA CYS A 37 0.41 3.60 -18.25
C CYS A 37 0.39 4.45 -16.97
N LEU A 38 0.19 3.82 -15.81
CA LEU A 38 0.24 4.46 -14.49
C LEU A 38 1.64 5.03 -14.22
N CYS A 39 1.71 6.01 -13.31
CA CYS A 39 2.97 6.69 -12.94
C CYS A 39 3.74 7.32 -14.12
N SER A 40 3.05 7.63 -15.23
CA SER A 40 3.61 8.32 -16.39
C SER A 40 2.75 9.53 -16.75
N SER A 41 3.20 10.35 -17.72
CA SER A 41 2.42 11.48 -18.23
C SER A 41 1.09 11.09 -18.90
N ASN A 42 0.86 9.79 -19.11
CA ASN A 42 -0.34 9.25 -19.76
C ASN A 42 -1.62 9.37 -18.93
N VAL A 43 -1.52 9.36 -17.60
CA VAL A 43 -2.68 9.44 -16.70
C VAL A 43 -2.30 10.20 -15.43
N ILE A 44 -3.28 10.84 -14.81
CA ILE A 44 -3.13 11.48 -13.51
C ILE A 44 -3.40 10.43 -12.43
N HIS A 45 -2.40 10.16 -11.61
CA HIS A 45 -2.47 9.27 -10.45
C HIS A 45 -3.49 9.79 -9.42
N CYS A 46 -4.46 8.94 -9.07
CA CYS A 46 -5.42 9.09 -7.97
C CYS A 46 -5.63 7.72 -7.27
N TYR A 47 -6.45 7.70 -6.22
CA TYR A 47 -6.83 6.50 -5.48
C TYR A 47 -8.34 6.36 -5.43
N LYS A 48 -8.85 5.13 -5.42
CA LYS A 48 -10.29 4.86 -5.29
C LYS A 48 -10.83 5.11 -3.89
N ASP A 49 -9.96 5.11 -2.89
CA ASP A 49 -10.31 5.12 -1.49
C ASP A 49 -9.31 5.95 -0.67
N PRO A 50 -9.73 6.70 0.38
CA PRO A 50 -8.81 7.54 1.12
C PRO A 50 -7.87 6.72 2.00
N TYR A 51 -8.30 5.60 2.59
CA TYR A 51 -7.42 4.73 3.36
C TYR A 51 -6.39 4.05 2.46
N LEU A 52 -6.77 3.66 1.23
CA LEU A 52 -5.82 3.17 0.23
C LEU A 52 -4.75 4.22 -0.08
N ALA A 53 -5.13 5.49 -0.22
CA ALA A 53 -4.18 6.58 -0.45
C ALA A 53 -3.17 6.73 0.68
N ILE A 54 -3.62 6.59 1.94
CA ILE A 54 -2.76 6.68 3.12
C ILE A 54 -1.84 5.47 3.24
N LEU A 55 -2.37 4.26 3.02
CA LEU A 55 -1.59 3.03 3.03
C LEU A 55 -0.47 3.07 1.99
N MET A 56 -0.74 3.62 0.81
CA MET A 56 0.20 3.62 -0.32
C MET A 56 1.13 4.84 -0.36
N ASN A 57 0.84 5.90 0.40
CA ASN A 57 1.68 7.09 0.44
C ASN A 57 3.18 6.78 0.64
N PRO A 58 3.63 5.89 1.55
CA PRO A 58 5.06 5.62 1.77
C PRO A 58 5.85 5.20 0.53
N ILE A 59 5.22 4.53 -0.44
CA ILE A 59 5.87 4.03 -1.65
C ILE A 59 5.47 4.78 -2.94
N HIS A 60 4.40 5.57 -2.89
CA HIS A 60 3.89 6.31 -4.05
C HIS A 60 4.17 7.81 -4.02
N GLY A 61 3.95 8.46 -2.87
CA GLY A 61 4.13 9.90 -2.70
C GLY A 61 5.31 10.26 -1.80
N CYS A 62 5.62 9.40 -0.83
CA CYS A 62 6.59 9.61 0.24
C CYS A 62 6.38 10.96 0.97
N TYR A 63 5.13 11.41 1.10
CA TYR A 63 4.81 12.66 1.78
C TYR A 63 4.76 12.47 3.30
N ASN A 64 5.09 13.52 4.05
CA ASN A 64 4.95 13.51 5.50
C ASN A 64 3.47 13.34 5.88
N SER A 65 3.11 12.23 6.51
CA SER A 65 1.72 11.90 6.84
C SER A 65 1.05 12.88 7.80
N LYS A 66 1.82 13.71 8.52
CA LYS A 66 1.31 14.73 9.44
C LYS A 66 0.96 16.05 8.75
N THR A 67 1.56 16.33 7.59
CA THR A 67 1.42 17.63 6.92
C THR A 67 0.96 17.53 5.48
N MET A 68 0.94 16.34 4.88
CA MET A 68 0.37 16.10 3.56
C MET A 68 -1.10 16.56 3.49
N LEU A 69 -1.60 16.73 2.27
CA LEU A 69 -3.01 17.04 2.06
C LEU A 69 -3.70 15.87 1.36
N LEU A 70 -4.96 15.64 1.71
CA LEU A 70 -5.85 14.70 1.05
C LEU A 70 -7.01 15.48 0.42
N TRP A 71 -7.24 15.23 -0.86
CA TRP A 71 -8.27 15.89 -1.64
C TRP A 71 -9.34 14.89 -2.05
N GLU A 72 -10.60 15.21 -1.77
CA GLU A 72 -11.72 14.61 -2.47
C GLU A 72 -11.71 15.14 -3.91
N SER A 73 -11.84 14.25 -4.88
CA SER A 73 -11.68 14.58 -6.30
C SER A 73 -12.69 13.84 -7.17
N GLU A 74 -12.88 14.35 -8.37
CA GLU A 74 -13.66 13.73 -9.43
C GLU A 74 -12.80 13.46 -10.66
N GLY A 75 -12.89 12.23 -11.16
CA GLY A 75 -12.26 11.83 -12.40
C GLY A 75 -12.86 10.54 -12.91
N ASN A 76 -12.65 10.22 -14.18
CA ASN A 76 -13.01 8.92 -14.74
C ASN A 76 -11.76 8.06 -14.82
N ILE A 77 -11.75 6.95 -14.08
CA ILE A 77 -10.64 6.01 -14.06
C ILE A 77 -10.54 5.33 -15.42
N VAL A 78 -9.33 5.34 -15.99
CA VAL A 78 -9.00 4.67 -17.26
C VAL A 78 -7.92 3.59 -17.11
N ALA A 79 -7.28 3.52 -15.94
CA ALA A 79 -6.25 2.56 -15.58
C ALA A 79 -6.29 2.31 -14.07
N ASP A 80 -6.07 1.08 -13.63
CA ASP A 80 -6.14 0.65 -12.24
C ASP A 80 -5.27 -0.60 -12.06
N ASP A 81 -4.45 -0.63 -11.02
CA ASP A 81 -3.61 -1.79 -10.66
C ASP A 81 -3.95 -2.35 -9.27
N GLY A 82 -5.07 -1.91 -8.68
CA GLY A 82 -5.51 -2.29 -7.33
C GLY A 82 -4.82 -1.52 -6.20
N THR A 83 -3.67 -0.91 -6.45
CA THR A 83 -2.94 -0.08 -5.47
C THR A 83 -3.09 1.42 -5.74
N LYS A 84 -3.38 1.78 -6.99
CA LYS A 84 -3.63 3.14 -7.46
C LYS A 84 -4.43 3.11 -8.76
N SER A 85 -4.92 4.28 -9.14
CA SER A 85 -5.69 4.47 -10.36
C SER A 85 -5.23 5.69 -11.14
N GLY A 86 -5.63 5.75 -12.41
CA GLY A 86 -5.24 6.79 -13.35
C GLY A 86 -6.44 7.40 -14.07
N CYS A 87 -6.53 8.72 -14.08
CA CYS A 87 -7.57 9.49 -14.77
C CYS A 87 -6.99 10.31 -15.93
N LYS A 88 -7.77 10.56 -17.00
CA LYS A 88 -7.35 11.51 -18.06
C LYS A 88 -7.57 12.97 -17.68
N SER A 89 -8.59 13.23 -16.88
CA SER A 89 -8.89 14.51 -16.27
C SER A 89 -9.21 14.26 -14.81
N LEU A 90 -8.68 15.08 -13.92
CA LEU A 90 -8.93 14.98 -12.48
C LEU A 90 -9.18 16.39 -11.95
N ALA A 91 -10.33 16.56 -11.28
CA ALA A 91 -10.71 17.79 -10.60
C ALA A 91 -10.65 17.55 -9.09
N THR A 92 -9.82 18.30 -8.37
CA THR A 92 -9.88 18.33 -6.91
C THR A 92 -11.07 19.19 -6.49
N ILE A 93 -11.96 18.64 -5.67
CA ILE A 93 -13.18 19.32 -5.21
C ILE A 93 -12.85 20.15 -3.99
N LYS A 94 -12.39 19.50 -2.92
CA LYS A 94 -12.08 20.10 -1.62
C LYS A 94 -11.03 19.28 -0.87
N GLN A 95 -10.34 19.93 0.05
CA GLN A 95 -9.51 19.22 1.02
C GLN A 95 -10.41 18.49 2.01
N ILE A 96 -10.03 17.26 2.39
CA ILE A 96 -10.70 16.48 3.41
C ILE A 96 -9.70 16.06 4.50
N PRO A 97 -10.17 15.73 5.72
CA PRO A 97 -9.30 15.16 6.75
C PRO A 97 -8.63 13.88 6.28
N ILE A 98 -7.38 13.70 6.70
CA ILE A 98 -6.62 12.45 6.48
C ILE A 98 -7.21 11.39 7.41
N PRO A 99 -7.69 10.24 6.89
CA PRO A 99 -8.10 9.15 7.76
C PRO A 99 -6.88 8.55 8.45
N GLU A 100 -7.06 8.15 9.71
CA GLU A 100 -5.99 7.57 10.51
C GLU A 100 -5.87 6.06 10.25
N LEU A 101 -4.63 5.62 9.99
CA LEU A 101 -4.25 4.20 10.02
C LEU A 101 -3.16 4.05 11.06
N THR A 102 -3.46 3.29 12.13
CA THR A 102 -2.44 2.97 13.14
C THR A 102 -1.36 2.08 12.53
N ILE A 103 -0.22 2.03 13.20
CA ILE A 103 0.88 1.13 12.82
C ILE A 103 0.39 -0.32 12.83
N GLU A 104 -0.35 -0.72 13.87
CA GLU A 104 -0.91 -2.06 13.98
C GLU A 104 -1.87 -2.38 12.84
N GLN A 105 -2.72 -1.44 12.42
CA GLN A 105 -3.63 -1.66 11.30
C GLN A 105 -2.87 -1.85 9.97
N LYS A 106 -1.81 -1.06 9.72
CA LYS A 106 -0.99 -1.22 8.51
C LYS A 106 -0.30 -2.58 8.46
N VAL A 107 0.29 -3.00 9.57
CA VAL A 107 0.90 -4.32 9.69
C VAL A 107 -0.16 -5.42 9.53
N GLU A 108 -1.34 -5.28 10.14
CA GLU A 108 -2.42 -6.25 9.99
C GLU A 108 -2.85 -6.41 8.52
N ILE A 109 -3.05 -5.29 7.82
CA ILE A 109 -3.39 -5.28 6.39
C ILE A 109 -2.31 -6.02 5.60
N ALA A 110 -1.02 -5.74 5.86
CA ALA A 110 0.10 -6.39 5.19
C ALA A 110 0.15 -7.91 5.45
N ILE A 111 -0.09 -8.34 6.70
CA ILE A 111 -0.16 -9.75 7.08
C ILE A 111 -1.33 -10.43 6.36
N ARG A 112 -2.53 -9.84 6.38
CA ARG A 112 -3.70 -10.37 5.67
C ARG A 112 -3.46 -10.48 4.16
N CYS A 113 -2.78 -9.51 3.55
CA CYS A 113 -2.35 -9.56 2.16
C CYS A 113 -1.39 -10.72 1.90
N ALA A 114 -0.36 -10.89 2.74
CA ALA A 114 0.58 -12.01 2.64
C ALA A 114 -0.14 -13.37 2.78
N MET A 115 -1.12 -13.48 3.68
CA MET A 115 -1.92 -14.70 3.84
C MET A 115 -2.72 -15.06 2.59
N LYS A 116 -3.07 -14.09 1.71
CA LYS A 116 -3.74 -14.40 0.43
C LYS A 116 -2.84 -15.17 -0.53
N VAL A 117 -1.52 -14.97 -0.47
CA VAL A 117 -0.55 -15.51 -1.43
C VAL A 117 0.32 -16.64 -0.87
N TYR A 118 0.72 -16.56 0.40
CA TYR A 118 1.65 -17.51 1.01
C TYR A 118 0.92 -18.46 1.96
N LYS A 119 0.79 -19.73 1.57
CA LYS A 119 -0.07 -20.73 2.23
C LYS A 119 0.65 -21.69 3.17
N ASP A 120 1.89 -21.36 3.56
CA ASP A 120 2.63 -22.14 4.55
C ASP A 120 1.90 -22.16 5.90
N ASN A 121 1.71 -23.34 6.49
CA ASN A 121 0.92 -23.50 7.71
C ASN A 121 1.52 -22.74 8.89
N ASN A 122 2.84 -22.76 9.06
CA ASN A 122 3.50 -22.08 10.19
C ASN A 122 3.32 -20.57 10.08
N PHE A 123 3.44 -20.01 8.87
CA PHE A 123 3.16 -18.59 8.63
C PHE A 123 1.69 -18.25 8.88
N GLN A 124 0.75 -19.08 8.44
CA GLN A 124 -0.68 -18.86 8.66
C GLN A 124 -1.02 -18.86 10.16
N ASP A 125 -0.48 -19.82 10.93
CA ASP A 125 -0.68 -19.91 12.37
C ASP A 125 -0.09 -18.71 13.11
N TRP A 126 1.14 -18.31 12.75
CA TRP A 126 1.76 -17.09 13.26
C TRP A 126 0.91 -15.85 12.94
N ALA A 127 0.47 -15.71 11.68
CA ALA A 127 -0.32 -14.57 11.23
C ALA A 127 -1.65 -14.46 11.98
N VAL A 128 -2.36 -15.58 12.17
CA VAL A 128 -3.59 -15.63 12.96
C VAL A 128 -3.32 -15.25 14.42
N ASN A 129 -2.25 -15.75 15.04
CA ASN A 129 -1.89 -15.40 16.41
C ASN A 129 -1.53 -13.92 16.54
N TRP A 130 -0.86 -13.34 15.55
CA TRP A 130 -0.55 -11.92 15.50
C TRP A 130 -1.83 -11.08 15.39
N ILE A 131 -2.71 -11.42 14.45
CA ILE A 131 -4.00 -10.72 14.21
C ILE A 131 -4.85 -10.74 15.47
N LEU A 132 -5.02 -11.90 16.09
CA LEU A 132 -5.80 -12.09 17.32
C LEU A 132 -5.12 -11.53 18.59
N ASN A 133 -3.99 -10.84 18.45
CA ASN A 133 -3.21 -10.28 19.54
C ASN A 133 -2.79 -11.32 20.60
N LYS A 134 -2.65 -12.59 20.20
CA LYS A 134 -2.15 -13.68 21.06
C LYS A 134 -0.64 -13.63 21.20
N ASP A 135 0.06 -13.36 20.09
CA ASP A 135 1.50 -13.16 20.07
C ASP A 135 1.89 -12.14 19.00
N ARG A 136 2.33 -10.96 19.46
CA ARG A 136 2.87 -9.88 18.61
C ARG A 136 4.32 -9.55 18.98
N SER A 137 5.05 -10.53 19.50
CA SER A 137 6.44 -10.36 19.92
C SER A 137 7.36 -10.17 18.71
N VAL A 138 8.46 -9.43 18.92
CA VAL A 138 9.53 -9.28 17.93
C VAL A 138 10.13 -10.64 17.57
N ALA A 139 10.31 -11.52 18.57
CA ALA A 139 10.87 -12.84 18.38
C ALA A 139 10.03 -13.69 17.42
N ALA A 140 8.72 -13.77 17.64
CA ALA A 140 7.83 -14.54 16.76
C ALA A 140 7.76 -13.95 15.34
N ALA A 141 7.66 -12.63 15.22
CA ALA A 141 7.68 -11.95 13.93
C ALA A 141 9.02 -12.15 13.17
N SER A 142 10.14 -12.15 13.89
CA SER A 142 11.47 -12.39 13.30
C SER A 142 11.61 -13.83 12.82
N ALA A 143 11.18 -14.80 13.64
CA ALA A 143 11.17 -16.21 13.25
C ALA A 143 10.31 -16.46 12.00
N ALA A 144 9.12 -15.85 11.93
CA ALA A 144 8.26 -15.93 10.74
C ALA A 144 8.92 -15.29 9.50
N ALA A 145 9.58 -14.14 9.67
CA ALA A 145 10.30 -13.48 8.59
C ALA A 145 11.48 -14.30 8.08
N ASP A 146 12.30 -14.84 8.99
CA ASP A 146 13.50 -15.62 8.65
C ASP A 146 13.11 -16.95 7.97
N ALA A 147 12.06 -17.62 8.46
CA ALA A 147 11.53 -18.83 7.82
C ALA A 147 11.02 -18.55 6.39
N ALA A 148 10.30 -17.45 6.19
CA ALA A 148 9.79 -17.07 4.88
C ALA A 148 10.93 -16.66 3.91
N TRP A 149 11.99 -15.98 4.40
CA TRP A 149 13.18 -15.70 3.59
C TRP A 149 13.94 -16.98 3.21
N ALA A 150 14.15 -17.88 4.16
CA ALA A 150 14.80 -19.16 3.88
C ALA A 150 14.01 -19.99 2.84
N ALA A 151 12.67 -19.98 2.91
CA ALA A 151 11.82 -20.60 1.90
C ALA A 151 11.96 -19.94 0.52
N ALA A 152 12.06 -18.61 0.47
CA ALA A 152 12.28 -17.87 -0.78
C ALA A 152 13.63 -18.22 -1.43
N ASP A 153 14.69 -18.24 -0.63
CA ASP A 153 16.05 -18.56 -1.08
C ASP A 153 16.14 -20.03 -1.55
N ALA A 154 15.56 -20.97 -0.81
CA ALA A 154 15.51 -22.37 -1.19
C ALA A 154 14.76 -22.58 -2.52
N ALA A 155 13.62 -21.89 -2.70
CA ALA A 155 12.85 -21.96 -3.95
C ALA A 155 13.64 -21.41 -5.14
N SER A 156 14.34 -20.29 -4.96
CA SER A 156 15.21 -19.68 -5.96
C SER A 156 16.38 -20.62 -6.34
N ALA A 157 17.06 -21.19 -5.35
CA ALA A 157 18.19 -22.10 -5.56
C ALA A 157 17.78 -23.41 -6.25
N ALA A 158 16.58 -23.91 -5.95
CA ALA A 158 16.06 -25.13 -6.57
C ALA A 158 15.56 -24.94 -8.01
N TRP A 159 15.69 -23.73 -8.60
CA TRP A 159 15.07 -23.35 -9.89
C TRP A 159 13.57 -23.69 -9.94
N THR A 160 12.93 -23.79 -8.78
CA THR A 160 11.47 -23.91 -8.71
C THR A 160 10.86 -22.62 -9.21
N ALA A 161 9.60 -22.69 -9.64
CA ALA A 161 8.91 -21.55 -10.26
C ALA A 161 9.18 -20.25 -9.48
N ALA A 162 9.70 -19.22 -10.17
CA ALA A 162 10.04 -17.91 -9.60
C ALA A 162 8.89 -17.30 -8.76
N TRP A 163 7.67 -17.74 -9.06
CA TRP A 163 6.48 -17.49 -8.28
C TRP A 163 6.59 -17.88 -6.79
N THR A 164 7.04 -19.09 -6.48
CA THR A 164 7.13 -19.62 -5.10
C THR A 164 8.10 -18.78 -4.27
N ALA A 165 9.26 -18.46 -4.83
CA ALA A 165 10.23 -17.58 -4.19
C ALA A 165 9.65 -16.18 -3.94
N ALA A 166 8.93 -15.63 -4.92
CA ALA A 166 8.32 -14.30 -4.81
C ALA A 166 7.23 -14.24 -3.73
N VAL A 167 6.35 -15.25 -3.62
CA VAL A 167 5.30 -15.25 -2.58
C VAL A 167 5.87 -15.40 -1.17
N ALA A 168 6.93 -16.20 -1.00
CA ALA A 168 7.61 -16.34 0.29
C ALA A 168 8.34 -15.05 0.70
N ALA A 169 9.05 -14.40 -0.22
CA ALA A 169 9.71 -13.11 0.05
C ALA A 169 8.69 -12.02 0.48
N ARG A 170 7.51 -11.98 -0.15
CA ARG A 170 6.42 -11.05 0.23
C ARG A 170 5.93 -11.29 1.65
N ALA A 171 5.75 -12.55 2.03
CA ALA A 171 5.38 -12.91 3.39
C ALA A 171 6.45 -12.49 4.40
N ALA A 172 7.72 -12.62 4.04
CA ALA A 172 8.82 -12.14 4.86
C ALA A 172 8.80 -10.62 5.06
N VAL A 173 8.48 -9.84 4.02
CA VAL A 173 8.32 -8.37 4.12
C VAL A 173 7.19 -8.00 5.07
N ALA A 174 6.05 -8.70 5.03
CA ALA A 174 4.95 -8.47 5.97
C ALA A 174 5.36 -8.78 7.43
N ALA A 175 6.07 -9.88 7.66
CA ALA A 175 6.59 -10.22 8.99
C ALA A 175 7.64 -9.21 9.49
N ARG A 176 8.49 -8.67 8.59
CA ARG A 176 9.42 -7.58 8.93
C ARG A 176 8.69 -6.29 9.28
N ALA A 177 7.58 -5.96 8.63
CA ALA A 177 6.74 -4.82 9.04
C ALA A 177 6.29 -4.95 10.51
N ALA A 178 5.91 -6.16 10.93
CA ALA A 178 5.57 -6.45 12.33
C ALA A 178 6.73 -6.26 13.30
N VAL A 179 7.97 -6.59 12.91
CA VAL A 179 9.17 -6.30 13.71
C VAL A 179 9.38 -4.79 13.85
N ALA A 180 9.40 -4.06 12.73
CA ALA A 180 9.64 -2.62 12.72
C ALA A 180 8.60 -1.83 13.54
N ALA A 181 7.35 -2.27 13.54
CA ALA A 181 6.30 -1.70 14.38
C ALA A 181 6.65 -1.75 15.87
N ARG A 182 7.23 -2.86 16.34
CA ARG A 182 7.60 -3.06 17.75
C ARG A 182 8.89 -2.39 18.15
N GLU A 183 9.82 -2.24 17.22
CA GLU A 183 11.05 -1.47 17.43
C GLU A 183 10.83 0.06 17.29
N ALA A 184 9.58 0.50 17.09
CA ALA A 184 9.21 1.89 16.87
C ALA A 184 9.92 2.56 15.67
N VAL A 185 10.32 1.77 14.67
CA VAL A 185 10.94 2.27 13.43
C VAL A 185 9.84 2.63 12.43
N ALA A 186 9.03 3.63 12.78
CA ALA A 186 7.77 3.97 12.12
C ALA A 186 7.88 4.18 10.60
N VAL A 187 8.99 4.75 10.10
CA VAL A 187 9.19 4.97 8.66
C VAL A 187 9.40 3.66 7.90
N ARG A 188 10.16 2.71 8.47
CA ARG A 188 10.43 1.42 7.81
C ARG A 188 9.19 0.53 7.79
N GLU A 189 8.42 0.54 8.89
CA GLU A 189 7.16 -0.21 8.97
C GLU A 189 6.20 0.19 7.84
N ALA A 190 5.91 1.49 7.72
CA ALA A 190 4.91 1.95 6.76
C ALA A 190 5.30 1.61 5.31
N VAL A 191 6.61 1.67 4.99
CA VAL A 191 7.13 1.27 3.67
C VAL A 191 6.99 -0.23 3.46
N TRP A 192 7.36 -1.05 4.45
CA TRP A 192 7.26 -2.51 4.34
C TRP A 192 5.82 -2.99 4.26
N ALA A 193 4.92 -2.42 5.06
CA ALA A 193 3.49 -2.73 5.00
C ALA A 193 2.89 -2.37 3.64
N ALA A 194 3.14 -1.15 3.13
CA ALA A 194 2.67 -0.72 1.81
C ALA A 194 3.21 -1.62 0.69
N ARG A 195 4.50 -1.98 0.75
CA ARG A 195 5.14 -2.82 -0.25
C ARG A 195 4.62 -4.26 -0.24
N ALA A 196 4.45 -4.86 0.94
CA ALA A 196 3.84 -6.18 1.07
C ALA A 196 2.42 -6.21 0.51
N ALA A 197 1.61 -5.19 0.82
CA ALA A 197 0.26 -5.07 0.27
C ALA A 197 0.27 -4.92 -1.26
N ALA A 198 1.09 -4.02 -1.80
CA ALA A 198 1.21 -3.82 -3.24
C ALA A 198 1.67 -5.09 -3.96
N ASP A 199 2.74 -5.72 -3.48
CA ASP A 199 3.31 -6.93 -4.09
C ASP A 199 2.32 -8.11 -4.05
N ALA A 200 1.47 -8.21 -3.01
CA ALA A 200 0.45 -9.24 -2.89
C ALA A 200 -0.73 -9.05 -3.87
N VAL A 201 -1.16 -7.80 -4.12
CA VAL A 201 -2.24 -7.50 -5.10
C VAL A 201 -1.86 -7.98 -6.51
N TRP A 202 -0.60 -7.84 -6.91
CA TRP A 202 -0.11 -8.38 -8.19
C TRP A 202 -0.10 -9.91 -8.25
N ALA A 203 -0.11 -10.56 -7.09
CA ALA A 203 0.14 -11.99 -6.96
C ALA A 203 -1.13 -12.81 -6.67
N ALA A 204 -2.18 -12.19 -6.18
CA ALA A 204 -3.46 -12.84 -5.99
C ALA A 204 -4.58 -11.88 -6.36
N ASP A 205 -5.61 -12.41 -7.00
CA ASP A 205 -6.79 -11.64 -7.39
C ASP A 205 -7.67 -11.38 -6.15
N PHE A 206 -7.33 -10.33 -5.39
CA PHE A 206 -8.14 -9.84 -4.28
C PHE A 206 -8.25 -8.31 -4.31
N ASN A 207 -9.32 -7.80 -3.71
CA ASN A 207 -9.51 -6.37 -3.55
C ASN A 207 -8.85 -5.87 -2.26
N LEU A 208 -7.80 -5.05 -2.38
CA LEU A 208 -7.08 -4.50 -1.23
C LEU A 208 -7.96 -3.60 -0.36
N ILE A 209 -8.90 -2.87 -0.95
CA ILE A 209 -9.82 -2.01 -0.20
C ILE A 209 -10.65 -2.85 0.77
N ASP A 210 -11.04 -4.07 0.37
CA ASP A 210 -11.83 -4.97 1.22
C ASP A 210 -11.03 -5.36 2.48
N ILE A 211 -9.75 -5.69 2.32
CA ILE A 211 -8.86 -6.00 3.46
C ILE A 211 -8.67 -4.78 4.37
N ILE A 212 -8.52 -3.58 3.79
CA ILE A 212 -8.42 -2.34 4.57
C ILE A 212 -9.67 -2.18 5.46
N TYR A 213 -10.85 -2.34 4.88
CA TYR A 213 -12.12 -2.18 5.60
C TYR A 213 -12.39 -3.29 6.64
N GLU A 214 -11.92 -4.52 6.40
CA GLU A 214 -11.92 -5.57 7.42
C GLU A 214 -11.11 -5.17 8.68
N VAL A 215 -10.03 -4.40 8.51
CA VAL A 215 -9.12 -4.03 9.60
C VAL A 215 -9.53 -2.74 10.30
N VAL A 216 -10.03 -1.73 9.58
CA VAL A 216 -10.45 -0.46 10.19
C VAL A 216 -11.86 -0.53 10.81
N GLY A 217 -12.60 -1.62 10.59
CA GLY A 217 -13.91 -1.86 11.22
C GLY A 217 -15.04 -0.97 10.70
N GLY A 218 -14.87 -0.32 9.54
CA GLY A 218 -15.87 0.53 8.91
C GLY A 218 -16.71 -0.21 7.85
N ALA A 219 -17.93 0.27 7.59
CA ALA A 219 -18.63 -0.04 6.34
C ALA A 219 -17.99 0.76 5.19
N LYS A 220 -17.90 0.14 4.00
CA LYS A 220 -17.42 0.78 2.75
C LYS A 220 -18.30 1.95 2.33
#